data_AF-A0A2V6M440-F1
#
_entry.id   AF-A0A2V6M440-F1
#
_cell.length_a   1.000
_cell.length_b   1.000
_cell.length_c   1.000
_cell.angle_alpha   90.00
_cell.angle_beta   90.00
_cell.angle_gamma   90.00
#
_symmetry.space_group_name_H-M   'P 1'
#
loop_
_entity.id
_entity.type
_entity.pdbx_description
1 polymer ?
#
loop_
_entity_poly.entity_id
_entity_poly.type
_entity_poly.pdbx_seq_one_letter_code
_entity_poly.pdbx_strand_id
1 'polypeptide(L)'
;MAQSYVSNRNESVRMFKSDLMEFFSHVHPVTPLVLYLPVIGYMLYVAFLENKLSILAVAGLFLLGVLIWTLLEYIIHRYVFHYEPKSHFGKRLHFIVHGVHHDYPNDARRLVMPPSVSIPLAIVFWVLFAITFGRFAPPIS
;
A
#
# COMPACT_ATOMS: atom_id res chain seq x y z
N MET A 1 12.71 16.68 -3.79
CA MET A 1 11.78 17.69 -3.27
C MET A 1 12.41 18.45 -2.13
N ALA A 2 12.43 19.77 -2.19
CA ALA A 2 12.62 20.58 -0.99
C ALA A 2 11.36 20.46 -0.13
N GLN A 3 11.48 20.01 1.12
CA GLN A 3 10.35 20.01 2.06
C GLN A 3 9.91 21.46 2.29
N SER A 4 8.64 21.75 2.04
CA SER A 4 8.06 23.07 2.30
C SER A 4 7.91 23.35 3.79
N TYR A 5 7.82 22.29 4.61
CA TYR A 5 7.60 22.32 6.04
C TYR A 5 8.00 20.96 6.64
N VAL A 6 8.48 20.92 7.89
CA VAL A 6 8.73 19.66 8.61
C VAL A 6 8.33 19.81 10.07
N SER A 7 7.35 19.03 10.53
CA SER A 7 7.07 18.88 11.96
C SER A 7 7.62 17.56 12.51
N ASN A 8 8.44 17.67 13.55
CA ASN A 8 8.95 16.52 14.28
C ASN A 8 8.02 16.07 15.42
N ARG A 9 6.84 16.69 15.58
CA ARG A 9 5.87 16.31 16.60
C ARG A 9 4.91 15.24 16.06
N ASN A 10 4.36 14.43 16.95
CA ASN A 10 3.24 13.56 16.61
C ASN A 10 1.95 14.38 16.60
N GLU A 11 1.71 15.05 15.47
CA GLU A 11 0.56 15.94 15.27
C GLU A 11 0.02 15.80 13.85
N SER A 12 -1.29 16.00 13.70
CA SER A 12 -1.98 15.90 12.41
C SER A 12 -2.45 17.27 11.93
N VAL A 13 -2.08 17.64 10.70
CA VAL A 13 -2.63 18.82 10.02
C VAL A 13 -4.03 18.55 9.52
N ARG A 14 -4.95 19.52 9.56
CA ARG A 14 -6.26 19.30 8.93
C ARG A 14 -6.11 19.24 7.41
N MET A 15 -6.47 18.11 6.78
CA MET A 15 -6.41 17.99 5.32
C MET A 15 -7.71 18.46 4.69
N PHE A 16 -8.87 17.98 5.11
CA PHE A 16 -10.14 18.19 4.43
C PHE A 16 -11.03 19.20 5.16
N LYS A 17 -11.86 19.92 4.38
CA LYS A 17 -12.91 20.76 4.96
C LYS A 17 -14.00 19.93 5.62
N SER A 18 -14.35 18.80 5.00
CA SER A 18 -15.35 17.84 5.52
C SER A 18 -14.78 17.03 6.68
N ASP A 19 -15.52 16.98 7.80
CA ASP A 19 -15.17 16.16 8.96
C ASP A 19 -15.17 14.66 8.64
N LEU A 20 -16.05 14.22 7.73
CA LEU A 20 -16.11 12.82 7.31
C LEU A 20 -14.83 12.41 6.57
N MET A 21 -14.40 13.23 5.61
CA MET A 21 -13.16 12.97 4.86
C MET A 21 -11.93 13.07 5.76
N GLU A 22 -11.95 14.01 6.71
CA GLU A 22 -10.88 14.14 7.69
C GLU A 22 -10.80 12.91 8.59
N PHE A 23 -11.93 12.39 9.05
CA PHE A 23 -12.01 11.16 9.83
C PHE A 23 -11.37 9.97 9.09
N PHE A 24 -11.76 9.73 7.83
CA PHE A 24 -11.19 8.64 7.03
C PHE A 24 -9.71 8.83 6.64
N SER A 25 -9.17 10.04 6.81
CA SER A 25 -7.75 10.30 6.59
C SER A 25 -6.84 9.85 7.74
N HIS A 26 -7.41 9.56 8.92
CA HIS A 26 -6.67 9.10 10.08
C HIS A 26 -6.77 7.57 10.18
N VAL A 27 -5.62 6.91 10.09
CA VAL A 27 -5.51 5.45 10.02
C VAL A 27 -4.64 4.97 11.16
N HIS A 28 -5.08 3.94 11.87
CA HIS A 28 -4.28 3.38 12.95
C HIS A 28 -3.10 2.57 12.37
N PRO A 29 -1.88 2.63 12.95
CA PRO A 29 -0.73 1.87 12.45
C PRO A 29 -0.96 0.35 12.32
N VAL A 30 -1.90 -0.21 13.09
CA VAL A 30 -2.26 -1.64 13.03
C VAL A 30 -3.09 -2.01 11.80
N THR A 31 -3.69 -1.03 11.11
CA THR A 31 -4.66 -1.26 10.04
C THR A 31 -4.13 -2.17 8.92
N PRO A 32 -2.88 -2.03 8.42
CA PRO A 32 -2.35 -2.96 7.41
C PRO A 32 -2.32 -4.41 7.90
N LEU A 33 -1.98 -4.65 9.16
CA LEU A 33 -1.95 -6.01 9.72
C LEU A 33 -3.36 -6.60 9.77
N VAL A 34 -4.34 -5.85 10.27
CA VAL A 34 -5.74 -6.29 10.37
C VAL A 34 -6.33 -6.58 8.99
N LEU A 35 -6.00 -5.77 7.98
CA LEU A 35 -6.53 -5.95 6.62
C LEU A 35 -5.87 -7.11 5.89
N TYR A 36 -4.54 -7.21 5.92
CA TYR A 36 -3.81 -8.10 5.01
C TYR A 36 -3.38 -9.42 5.62
N LEU A 37 -3.24 -9.55 6.95
CA LEU A 37 -2.93 -10.85 7.55
C LEU A 37 -4.01 -11.92 7.30
N PRO A 38 -5.32 -11.63 7.38
CA PRO A 38 -6.35 -12.61 7.01
C PRO A 38 -6.26 -13.04 5.55
N VAL A 39 -5.97 -12.10 4.64
CA VAL A 39 -5.78 -12.39 3.21
C VAL A 39 -4.58 -13.30 3.00
N ILE A 40 -3.44 -13.01 3.62
CA ILE A 40 -2.24 -13.85 3.55
C ILE A 40 -2.54 -15.25 4.11
N GLY A 41 -3.22 -15.33 5.27
CA GLY A 41 -3.62 -16.60 5.88
C GLY A 41 -4.53 -17.43 4.97
N TYR A 42 -5.51 -16.80 4.34
CA TYR A 42 -6.39 -17.46 3.36
C TYR A 42 -5.61 -17.95 2.13
N MET A 43 -4.71 -17.14 1.58
CA MET A 43 -3.90 -17.56 0.42
C MET A 43 -2.96 -18.72 0.76
N LEU A 44 -2.41 -18.76 1.97
CA LEU A 44 -1.63 -19.90 2.46
C LEU A 44 -2.49 -21.15 2.64
N TYR A 45 -3.70 -21.01 3.18
CA TYR A 45 -4.67 -22.10 3.27
C TYR A 45 -4.97 -22.69 1.88
N VAL A 46 -5.27 -21.85 0.89
CA VAL A 46 -5.54 -22.27 -0.49
C VAL A 46 -4.31 -22.96 -1.10
N ALA A 47 -3.11 -22.42 -0.89
CA ALA A 47 -1.87 -22.99 -1.42
C ALA A 47 -1.59 -24.40 -0.85
N PHE A 48 -1.75 -24.58 0.46
CA PHE A 48 -1.41 -25.85 1.12
C PHE A 48 -2.53 -26.89 1.09
N LEU A 49 -3.78 -26.49 1.35
CA LEU A 49 -4.87 -27.45 1.56
C LEU A 49 -5.66 -27.74 0.29
N GLU A 50 -5.86 -26.73 -0.58
CA GLU A 50 -6.59 -26.93 -1.83
C GLU A 50 -5.65 -27.36 -2.96
N ASN A 51 -4.56 -26.62 -3.16
CA ASN A 51 -3.61 -26.85 -4.26
C ASN A 51 -2.48 -27.81 -3.91
N LYS A 52 -2.37 -28.22 -2.63
CA LYS A 52 -1.42 -29.23 -2.14
C LYS A 52 0.03 -28.92 -2.54
N LEU A 53 0.39 -27.64 -2.61
CA LEU A 53 1.75 -27.22 -2.92
C LEU A 53 2.70 -27.65 -1.80
N SER A 54 3.90 -28.06 -2.18
CA SER A 54 4.95 -28.40 -1.20
C SER A 54 5.39 -27.16 -0.45
N ILE A 55 5.91 -27.34 0.78
CA ILE A 55 6.48 -26.25 1.58
C ILE A 55 7.56 -25.49 0.80
N LEU A 56 8.40 -26.20 0.05
CA LEU A 56 9.45 -25.59 -0.77
C LEU A 56 8.87 -24.72 -1.89
N ALA A 57 7.81 -25.18 -2.55
CA ALA A 57 7.14 -24.40 -3.59
C ALA A 57 6.49 -23.13 -3.02
N VAL A 58 5.78 -23.24 -1.89
CA VAL A 58 5.17 -22.09 -1.22
C VAL A 58 6.23 -21.10 -0.74
N ALA A 59 7.32 -21.58 -0.14
CA ALA A 59 8.43 -20.73 0.29
C ALA A 59 9.10 -20.00 -0.89
N GLY A 60 9.31 -20.70 -2.01
CA GLY A 60 9.85 -20.10 -3.24
C GLY A 60 8.95 -19.03 -3.84
N LEU A 61 7.64 -19.30 -3.93
CA LEU A 61 6.65 -18.32 -4.41
C LEU A 61 6.52 -17.12 -3.46
N PHE A 62 6.55 -17.36 -2.15
CA PHE A 62 6.52 -16.28 -1.16
C PHE A 62 7.76 -15.38 -1.27
N LEU A 63 8.95 -15.97 -1.39
CA LEU A 63 10.19 -15.22 -1.60
C LEU A 63 10.17 -14.42 -2.90
N LEU A 64 9.70 -15.02 -4.00
CA LEU A 64 9.51 -14.32 -5.27
C LEU A 64 8.55 -13.14 -5.11
N GLY A 65 7.43 -13.33 -4.40
CA GLY A 65 6.48 -12.27 -4.07
C GLY A 65 7.12 -11.12 -3.30
N VAL A 66 7.95 -11.41 -2.30
CA VAL A 66 8.70 -10.39 -1.54
C VAL A 66 9.67 -9.63 -2.46
N LEU A 67 10.39 -10.31 -3.34
CA LEU A 67 11.32 -9.67 -4.29
C LEU A 67 10.58 -8.77 -5.30
N ILE A 68 9.43 -9.22 -5.81
CA ILE A 68 8.59 -8.40 -6.69
C ILE A 68 8.05 -7.20 -5.92
N TRP A 69 7.58 -7.40 -4.68
CA TRP A 69 7.07 -6.32 -3.85
C TRP A 69 8.14 -5.26 -3.58
N THR A 70 9.36 -5.62 -3.20
CA THR A 70 10.42 -4.64 -2.93
C THR A 70 10.80 -3.83 -4.17
N LEU A 71 10.80 -4.47 -5.35
CA LEU A 71 10.99 -3.78 -6.63
C LEU A 71 9.84 -2.81 -6.93
N LEU A 72 8.59 -3.26 -6.77
CA LEU A 72 7.41 -2.42 -6.99
C LEU A 72 7.35 -1.26 -6.00
N GLU A 73 7.62 -1.51 -4.72
CA GLU A 73 7.73 -0.49 -3.67
C GLU A 73 8.74 0.58 -4.08
N TYR A 74 9.93 0.18 -4.51
CA TYR A 74 10.94 1.12 -5.00
C TYR A 74 10.44 1.96 -6.17
N ILE A 75 9.84 1.33 -7.18
CA ILE A 75 9.35 2.02 -8.39
C ILE A 75 8.23 3.00 -8.03
N ILE A 76 7.22 2.56 -7.29
CA ILE A 76 6.06 3.36 -6.91
C ILE A 76 6.52 4.52 -6.02
N HIS A 77 7.34 4.23 -5.01
CA HIS A 77 7.80 5.26 -4.10
C HIS A 77 8.63 6.31 -4.86
N ARG A 78 9.59 5.89 -5.68
CA ARG A 78 10.48 6.81 -6.40
C ARG A 78 9.79 7.60 -7.52
N TYR A 79 8.95 6.94 -8.33
CA TYR A 79 8.45 7.55 -9.57
C TYR A 79 7.00 8.03 -9.47
N VAL A 80 6.19 7.46 -8.57
CA VAL A 80 4.78 7.87 -8.38
C VAL A 80 4.65 8.76 -7.16
N PHE A 81 5.08 8.28 -5.99
CA PHE A 81 4.95 9.03 -4.75
C PHE A 81 5.91 10.20 -4.65
N HIS A 82 7.04 10.16 -5.35
CA HIS A 82 7.97 11.29 -5.48
C HIS A 82 7.87 12.05 -6.82
N TYR A 83 6.78 11.85 -7.57
CA TYR A 83 6.46 12.73 -8.69
C TYR A 83 6.14 14.14 -8.20
N GLU A 84 6.54 15.18 -8.94
CA GLU A 84 6.25 16.60 -8.63
C GLU A 84 5.22 17.17 -9.61
N PRO A 85 3.91 17.16 -9.28
CA PRO A 85 2.88 17.65 -10.19
C PRO A 85 2.96 19.18 -10.35
N LYS A 86 2.70 19.66 -11.57
CA LYS A 86 2.70 21.11 -11.88
C LYS A 86 1.35 21.78 -11.58
N SER A 87 0.24 21.06 -11.77
CA SER A 87 -1.11 21.60 -11.58
C SER A 87 -1.47 21.72 -10.09
N HIS A 88 -2.29 22.71 -9.75
CA HIS A 88 -2.77 22.90 -8.38
C HIS A 88 -3.48 21.66 -7.84
N PHE A 89 -4.37 21.07 -8.65
CA PHE A 89 -5.06 19.82 -8.31
C PHE A 89 -4.08 18.66 -8.11
N GLY A 90 -3.08 18.50 -8.99
CA GLY A 90 -2.08 17.45 -8.87
C GLY A 90 -1.27 17.57 -7.58
N LYS A 91 -0.78 18.77 -7.24
CA LYS A 91 -0.07 19.02 -5.99
C LYS A 91 -0.90 18.67 -4.77
N ARG A 92 -2.20 19.00 -4.81
CA ARG A 92 -3.14 18.69 -3.75
C ARG A 92 -3.33 17.17 -3.57
N LEU A 93 -3.52 16.44 -4.67
CA LEU A 93 -3.66 14.99 -4.64
C LEU A 93 -2.36 14.32 -4.14
N HIS A 94 -1.22 14.77 -4.64
CA HIS A 94 0.09 14.28 -4.20
C HIS A 94 0.33 14.51 -2.70
N PHE A 95 -0.04 15.69 -2.18
CA PHE A 95 0.03 15.96 -0.76
C PHE A 95 -0.81 14.97 0.08
N ILE A 96 -2.04 14.68 -0.36
CA ILE A 96 -2.92 13.72 0.33
C ILE A 96 -2.36 12.30 0.33
N VAL A 97 -1.71 11.88 -0.77
CA VAL A 97 -1.24 10.50 -0.94
C VAL A 97 0.12 10.25 -0.28
N HIS A 98 1.06 11.20 -0.39
CA HIS A 98 2.44 11.02 0.12
C HIS A 98 3.05 12.28 0.73
N GLY A 99 2.72 13.47 0.21
CA GLY A 99 3.37 14.71 0.68
C GLY A 99 3.13 15.01 2.16
N VAL A 100 1.96 14.66 2.70
CA VAL A 100 1.65 14.85 4.14
C VAL A 100 2.60 14.08 5.04
N HIS A 101 3.06 12.89 4.63
CA HIS A 101 4.05 12.13 5.38
C HIS A 101 5.43 12.79 5.37
N HIS A 102 5.83 13.45 4.27
CA HIS A 102 7.08 14.20 4.24
C HIS A 102 7.05 15.45 5.11
N ASP A 103 5.91 16.12 5.18
CA ASP A 103 5.74 17.34 5.98
C ASP A 103 5.51 17.02 7.49
N TYR A 104 4.89 15.88 7.79
CA TYR A 104 4.55 15.42 9.14
C TYR A 104 5.00 13.96 9.37
N PRO A 105 6.32 13.68 9.37
CA PRO A 105 6.85 12.31 9.40
C PRO A 105 6.49 11.53 10.66
N ASN A 106 6.24 12.22 11.78
CA ASN A 106 5.92 11.62 13.06
C ASN A 106 4.41 11.54 13.36
N ASP A 107 3.54 11.91 12.41
CA ASP A 107 2.09 11.72 12.55
C ASP A 107 1.76 10.22 12.49
N ALA A 108 1.53 9.63 13.68
CA ALA A 108 1.23 8.21 13.81
C ALA A 108 -0.07 7.79 13.08
N ARG A 109 -0.97 8.73 12.81
CA ARG A 109 -2.26 8.45 12.15
C ARG A 109 -2.19 8.56 10.63
N ARG A 110 -1.07 9.03 10.06
CA ARG A 110 -0.90 9.20 8.61
C ARG A 110 0.38 8.61 8.06
N LEU A 111 1.01 7.75 8.85
CA LEU A 111 2.19 7.00 8.45
C LEU A 111 1.85 5.88 7.46
N VAL A 112 0.74 5.19 7.68
CA VAL A 112 0.30 4.07 6.84
C VAL A 112 -0.71 4.55 5.81
N MET A 113 -0.70 3.89 4.65
CA MET A 113 -1.62 4.22 3.57
C MET A 113 -3.07 3.92 3.97
N PRO A 114 -4.02 4.85 3.75
CA PRO A 114 -5.41 4.61 4.09
C PRO A 114 -6.03 3.48 3.26
N PRO A 115 -6.98 2.72 3.83
CA PRO A 115 -7.65 1.62 3.12
C PRO A 115 -8.28 2.03 1.79
N SER A 116 -8.78 3.26 1.70
CA SER A 116 -9.36 3.83 0.48
C SER A 116 -8.36 3.96 -0.68
N VAL A 117 -7.06 3.95 -0.40
CA VAL A 117 -5.99 3.95 -1.42
C VAL A 117 -5.35 2.57 -1.51
N SER A 118 -5.08 1.92 -0.37
CA SER A 118 -4.35 0.65 -0.34
C SER A 118 -5.13 -0.53 -0.94
N ILE A 119 -6.46 -0.58 -0.74
CA ILE A 119 -7.28 -1.67 -1.29
C ILE A 119 -7.39 -1.58 -2.81
N PRO A 120 -7.74 -0.43 -3.43
CA PRO A 120 -7.71 -0.31 -4.89
C PRO A 120 -6.35 -0.66 -5.50
N LEU A 121 -5.26 -0.23 -4.87
CA LEU A 121 -3.91 -0.55 -5.34
C LEU A 121 -3.62 -2.06 -5.25
N ALA A 122 -4.04 -2.72 -4.17
CA ALA A 122 -3.92 -4.16 -4.02
C ALA A 122 -4.73 -4.92 -5.08
N ILE A 123 -5.94 -4.46 -5.42
CA ILE A 123 -6.76 -5.05 -6.50
C ILE A 123 -6.05 -4.91 -7.85
N VAL A 124 -5.48 -3.74 -8.16
CA VAL A 124 -4.72 -3.53 -9.40
C VAL A 124 -3.55 -4.52 -9.47
N PHE A 125 -2.78 -4.68 -8.40
CA PHE A 125 -1.71 -5.68 -8.39
C PHE A 125 -2.22 -7.10 -8.55
N TRP A 126 -3.28 -7.47 -7.83
CA TRP A 126 -3.87 -8.80 -7.96
C TRP A 126 -4.30 -9.10 -9.40
N VAL A 127 -4.95 -8.16 -10.10
CA VAL A 127 -5.32 -8.30 -11.51
C VAL A 127 -4.08 -8.45 -12.39
N LEU A 128 -3.04 -7.64 -12.17
CA LEU A 128 -1.78 -7.74 -12.92
C LEU A 128 -1.12 -9.10 -12.71
N PHE A 129 -1.06 -9.60 -11.48
CA PHE A 129 -0.55 -10.94 -11.16
C PHE A 129 -1.40 -12.04 -11.82
N ALA A 130 -2.72 -11.93 -11.78
CA ALA A 130 -3.61 -12.91 -12.40
C ALA A 130 -3.41 -12.99 -13.92
N ILE A 131 -3.25 -11.84 -14.59
CA ILE A 131 -3.04 -11.81 -16.05
C ILE A 131 -1.64 -12.31 -16.44
N THR A 132 -0.61 -11.99 -15.65
CA THR A 132 0.79 -12.33 -15.99
C THR A 132 1.20 -13.73 -15.55
N PHE A 133 0.80 -14.14 -14.35
CA PHE A 133 1.19 -15.40 -13.72
C PHE A 133 0.05 -16.40 -13.55
N GLY A 134 -1.21 -16.04 -13.80
CA GLY A 134 -2.35 -16.94 -13.59
C GLY A 134 -2.32 -18.22 -14.43
N ARG A 135 -1.53 -18.25 -15.52
CA ARG A 135 -1.26 -19.47 -16.30
C ARG A 135 -0.23 -20.41 -15.67
N PHE A 136 0.60 -19.90 -14.76
CA PHE A 136 1.73 -20.60 -14.15
C PHE A 136 1.54 -20.84 -12.65
N ALA A 137 0.62 -20.11 -12.02
CA ALA A 137 0.23 -20.26 -10.63
C ALA A 137 -1.26 -20.68 -10.61
N PRO A 138 -1.57 -21.98 -10.46
CA PRO A 138 -2.92 -22.42 -10.12
C PRO A 138 -3.14 -22.08 -8.64
N PRO A 139 -3.59 -20.84 -8.34
CA PRO A 139 -4.79 -20.65 -7.54
C PRO A 139 -5.46 -19.27 -7.78
N ILE A 140 -5.93 -18.97 -9.00
CA ILE A 140 -6.89 -17.86 -9.23
C ILE A 140 -7.89 -18.19 -10.37
N SER A 141 -8.04 -19.47 -10.70
CA SER A 141 -9.02 -19.99 -11.68
C SER A 141 -9.76 -21.18 -11.10
#